data_AF-A8WK13-F1
#
_entry.id   AF-A8WK13-F1
#
_cell.length_a   1.000
_cell.length_b   1.000
_cell.length_c   1.000
_cell.angle_alpha   90.00
_cell.angle_beta   90.00
_cell.angle_gamma   90.00
#
_symmetry.space_group_name_H-M   'P 1'
#
loop_
_entity.id
_entity.type
_entity.pdbx_description
1 polymer ?
#
loop_
_entity_poly.entity_id
_entity_poly.type
_entity_poly.pdbx_seq_one_letter_code
_entity_poly.pdbx_strand_id
1 'polypeptide(L)'
;MRSMKEEKKKKKKESQNLRNSESQNLRNSESQNLRISVSQNLRISEFPNLRYSESQNLRISKSQNLRISESQNLRISEESQNLRISESQNLRISESQNLRISESQNLRISESQNLRISESQNLRISESQNLRISESQNLRISESQNLRISESQNLRISESQNLRISESQNLRISESQNLRISKSQNLGPRNPDPKIRNPDTGIRNPDPGIRIQKSGFRNPDSEIRIQKSGFRNPESDPFSGPLSGAPEKG
;
A
#
# COMPACT_ATOMS: atom_id res chain seq x y z
N MET A 1 37.88 3.38 40.06
CA MET A 1 36.96 4.48 40.40
C MET A 1 35.68 4.33 39.59
N ARG A 2 34.60 3.80 40.20
CA ARG A 2 33.27 3.69 39.55
C ARG A 2 32.54 5.01 39.76
N SER A 3 32.50 5.84 38.72
CA SER A 3 31.66 7.04 38.69
C SER A 3 30.19 6.63 38.66
N MET A 4 29.50 6.69 39.80
CA MET A 4 28.04 6.56 39.85
C MET A 4 27.42 7.78 39.15
N LYS A 5 26.97 7.63 37.91
CA LYS A 5 26.11 8.63 37.27
C LYS A 5 24.76 8.62 37.99
N GLU A 6 24.42 9.71 38.69
CA GLU A 6 23.10 9.91 39.28
C GLU A 6 21.99 9.78 38.22
N GLU A 7 21.13 8.78 38.38
CA GLU A 7 20.00 8.52 37.50
C GLU A 7 18.83 9.48 37.85
N LYS A 8 18.75 10.65 37.20
CA LYS A 8 17.64 11.61 37.41
C LYS A 8 16.33 11.08 36.81
N LYS A 9 15.56 10.31 37.59
CA LYS A 9 14.17 9.92 37.31
C LYS A 9 13.23 11.07 37.68
N LYS A 10 12.47 11.59 36.70
CA LYS A 10 11.51 12.69 36.94
C LYS A 10 10.09 12.22 36.63
N LYS A 11 9.20 12.38 37.61
CA LYS A 11 7.75 12.19 37.44
C LYS A 11 7.11 13.55 37.64
N LYS A 12 6.38 14.04 36.64
CA LYS A 12 5.63 15.30 36.73
C LYS A 12 4.16 15.00 36.47
N LYS A 13 3.30 15.60 37.29
CA LYS A 13 1.85 15.62 37.12
C LYS A 13 1.46 17.09 36.98
N GLU A 14 0.74 17.40 35.90
CA GLU A 14 0.13 18.69 35.59
C GLU A 14 1.06 19.89 35.41
N SER A 15 1.10 20.38 34.17
CA SER A 15 1.62 21.70 33.81
C SER A 15 0.99 22.12 32.48
N GLN A 16 0.60 23.39 32.33
CA GLN A 16 0.11 23.90 31.04
C GLN A 16 1.20 23.83 29.97
N ASN A 17 2.40 24.32 30.29
CA ASN A 17 3.54 24.31 29.38
C ASN A 17 4.74 23.70 30.08
N LEU A 18 5.30 22.65 29.48
CA LEU A 18 6.49 22.01 29.99
C LEU A 18 7.60 22.02 28.94
N ARG A 19 8.74 22.60 29.31
CA ARG A 19 9.97 22.49 28.52
C ARG A 19 10.99 21.65 29.29
N ASN A 20 11.53 20.63 28.64
CA ASN A 20 12.63 19.84 29.17
C ASN A 20 13.78 19.85 28.17
N SER A 21 14.96 20.27 28.61
CA SER A 21 16.16 20.21 27.78
C SER A 21 16.64 18.77 27.66
N GLU A 22 16.84 18.10 28.79
CA GLU A 22 17.43 16.76 28.83
C GLU A 22 16.87 15.92 29.98
N SER A 23 16.61 14.65 29.74
CA SER A 23 16.27 13.70 30.80
C SER A 23 16.64 12.27 30.43
N GLN A 24 17.05 11.48 31.42
CA GLN A 24 17.29 10.05 31.21
C GLN A 24 15.97 9.30 31.14
N ASN A 25 15.13 9.46 32.16
CA ASN A 25 13.83 8.81 32.26
C ASN A 25 12.77 9.85 32.64
N LEU A 26 11.80 10.06 31.76
CA LEU A 26 10.67 10.93 32.02
C LEU A 26 9.36 10.15 31.86
N ARG A 27 8.51 10.24 32.89
CA ARG A 27 7.13 9.81 32.80
C ARG A 27 6.24 11.01 33.07
N ASN A 28 5.49 11.40 32.05
CA ASN A 28 4.52 12.49 32.15
C ASN A 28 3.12 11.91 31.89
N SER A 29 2.19 12.13 32.81
CA SER A 29 0.82 11.68 32.63
C SER A 29 -0.01 12.70 31.88
N GLU A 30 0.13 13.99 32.20
CA GLU A 30 -0.77 15.06 31.72
C GLU A 30 -0.03 16.41 31.61
N SER A 31 0.00 16.98 30.40
CA SER A 31 0.42 18.36 30.13
C SER A 31 -0.19 18.83 28.81
N GLN A 32 -0.58 20.11 28.70
CA GLN A 32 -1.21 20.63 27.48
C GLN A 32 -0.21 20.76 26.33
N ASN A 33 0.94 21.39 26.60
CA ASN A 33 2.03 21.55 25.65
C ASN A 33 3.34 21.04 26.24
N LEU A 34 3.98 20.11 25.54
CA LEU A 34 5.24 19.53 25.95
C LEU A 34 6.29 19.73 24.85
N ARG A 35 7.42 20.34 25.21
CA ARG A 35 8.59 20.43 24.35
C ARG A 35 9.77 19.77 25.04
N ILE A 36 10.31 18.73 24.42
CA ILE A 36 11.49 18.04 24.92
C ILE A 36 12.54 18.02 23.83
N SER A 37 13.77 18.34 24.22
CA SER A 37 14.89 18.33 23.29
C SER A 37 15.43 16.90 23.21
N VAL A 38 15.95 16.37 24.31
CA VAL A 38 16.58 15.04 24.33
C VAL A 38 16.08 14.20 25.50
N SER A 39 15.82 12.90 25.25
CA SER A 39 15.73 11.91 26.33
C SER A 39 16.06 10.49 25.90
N GLN A 40 16.54 9.67 26.83
CA GLN A 40 16.70 8.24 26.55
C GLN A 40 15.37 7.51 26.55
N ASN A 41 14.62 7.55 27.66
CA ASN A 41 13.33 6.89 27.76
C ASN A 41 12.24 7.86 28.18
N LEU A 42 11.21 7.92 27.35
CA LEU A 42 10.05 8.75 27.59
C LEU A 42 8.78 7.92 27.45
N ARG A 43 7.93 7.99 28.48
CA ARG A 43 6.56 7.48 28.43
C ARG A 43 5.60 8.62 28.69
N ILE A 44 4.67 8.80 27.77
CA ILE A 44 3.62 9.80 27.91
C ILE A 44 2.27 9.15 27.63
N SER A 45 1.30 9.41 28.49
CA SER A 45 -0.05 8.89 28.35
C SER A 45 -0.84 9.71 27.32
N GLU A 46 -1.28 10.92 27.67
CA GLU A 46 -2.09 11.76 26.80
C GLU A 46 -1.57 13.19 26.77
N PHE A 47 -1.55 13.78 25.57
CA PHE A 47 -1.10 15.15 25.37
C PHE A 47 -1.68 15.73 24.08
N PRO A 48 -2.25 16.94 24.13
CA PRO A 48 -2.70 17.63 22.94
C PRO A 48 -1.55 17.96 21.99
N ASN A 49 -0.48 18.58 22.48
CA ASN A 49 0.63 19.02 21.64
C ASN A 49 1.99 18.58 22.19
N LEU A 50 2.71 17.76 21.42
CA LEU A 50 4.08 17.37 21.72
C LEU A 50 5.00 17.74 20.56
N ARG A 51 6.07 18.47 20.91
CA ARG A 51 7.25 18.61 20.05
C ARG A 51 8.43 17.94 20.71
N TYR A 52 9.06 17.06 19.96
CA TYR A 52 10.10 16.21 20.48
C TYR A 52 11.25 16.15 19.47
N SER A 53 12.48 16.39 19.92
CA SER A 53 13.63 16.45 19.00
C SER A 53 14.24 15.07 18.85
N GLU A 54 14.83 14.49 19.90
CA GLU A 54 15.61 13.25 19.80
C GLU A 54 15.36 12.28 20.96
N SER A 55 15.00 11.02 20.65
CA SER A 55 14.83 9.96 21.65
C SER A 55 15.40 8.62 21.25
N GLN A 56 15.89 7.89 22.25
CA GLN A 56 16.18 6.46 22.08
C GLN A 56 14.89 5.62 22.13
N ASN A 57 14.05 5.83 23.14
CA ASN A 57 12.79 5.11 23.30
C ASN A 57 11.65 6.05 23.69
N LEU A 58 10.67 6.17 22.81
CA LEU A 58 9.48 6.98 23.03
C LEU A 58 8.22 6.10 22.96
N ARG A 59 7.46 6.10 24.04
CA ARG A 59 6.12 5.50 24.08
C ARG A 59 5.08 6.55 24.36
N ILE A 60 4.08 6.57 23.51
CA ILE A 60 2.95 7.47 23.53
C ILE A 60 1.70 6.59 23.51
N SER A 61 0.76 6.85 24.42
CA SER A 61 -0.57 6.28 24.28
C SER A 61 -1.33 7.06 23.21
N LYS A 62 -1.62 8.34 23.46
CA LYS A 62 -2.49 9.17 22.63
C LYS A 62 -1.94 10.59 22.43
N SER A 63 -2.18 11.17 21.25
CA SER A 63 -1.83 12.56 20.95
C SER A 63 -2.73 13.22 19.91
N GLN A 64 -2.90 14.54 19.98
CA GLN A 64 -3.65 15.30 18.96
C GLN A 64 -2.75 15.93 17.89
N ASN A 65 -1.57 16.42 18.29
CA ASN A 65 -0.56 16.95 17.41
C ASN A 65 0.82 16.52 17.91
N LEU A 66 1.45 15.61 17.17
CA LEU A 66 2.79 15.13 17.48
C LEU A 66 3.76 15.54 16.40
N ARG A 67 4.89 16.13 16.81
CA ARG A 67 6.04 16.34 15.95
C ARG A 67 7.27 15.71 16.59
N ILE A 68 7.87 14.76 15.88
CA ILE A 68 9.11 14.09 16.26
C ILE A 68 10.13 14.35 15.16
N SER A 69 11.32 14.81 15.55
CA SER A 69 12.42 14.98 14.60
C SER A 69 13.08 13.63 14.38
N GLU A 70 13.59 13.01 15.45
CA GLU A 70 14.25 11.71 15.39
C GLU A 70 13.83 10.79 16.55
N SER A 71 13.66 9.49 16.26
CA SER A 71 13.53 8.47 17.29
C SER A 71 14.07 7.10 16.85
N GLN A 72 14.88 6.48 17.69
CA GLN A 72 15.35 5.12 17.46
C GLN A 72 14.20 4.11 17.59
N ASN A 73 13.42 4.18 18.68
CA ASN A 73 12.23 3.36 18.87
C ASN A 73 11.04 4.22 19.27
N LEU A 74 10.03 4.29 18.39
CA LEU A 74 8.79 5.01 18.63
C LEU A 74 7.61 4.06 18.59
N ARG A 75 6.80 4.08 19.66
CA ARG A 75 5.52 3.38 19.74
C ARG A 75 4.40 4.33 20.10
N ILE A 76 3.38 4.37 19.26
CA ILE A 76 2.11 5.06 19.49
C ILE A 76 1.03 3.99 19.57
N SER A 77 0.40 3.85 20.73
CA SER A 77 -0.37 2.63 21.06
C SER A 77 -1.88 2.79 20.92
N GLU A 78 -2.40 4.02 20.90
CA GLU A 78 -3.82 4.35 20.79
C GLU A 78 -4.02 5.39 19.68
N GLU A 79 -5.29 5.74 19.40
CA GLU A 79 -5.65 6.70 18.37
C GLU A 79 -4.93 8.03 18.57
N SER A 80 -4.26 8.50 17.51
CA SER A 80 -3.67 9.83 17.48
C SER A 80 -4.01 10.61 16.21
N GLN A 81 -4.05 11.92 16.36
CA GLN A 81 -4.26 12.84 15.25
C GLN A 81 -2.95 13.53 14.87
N ASN A 82 -2.87 13.96 13.60
CA ASN A 82 -1.82 14.84 13.06
C ASN A 82 -0.39 14.53 13.53
N LEU A 83 0.08 13.35 13.16
CA LEU A 83 1.43 12.87 13.43
C LEU A 83 2.39 13.32 12.32
N ARG A 84 3.51 13.93 12.72
CA ARG A 84 4.65 14.21 11.82
C ARG A 84 5.92 13.66 12.44
N ILE A 85 6.55 12.73 11.75
CA ILE A 85 7.78 12.07 12.18
C ILE A 85 8.78 12.26 11.05
N SER A 86 9.91 12.89 11.33
CA SER A 86 10.92 13.11 10.30
C SER A 86 11.68 11.81 10.09
N GLU A 87 12.31 11.28 11.14
CA GLU A 87 13.11 10.07 11.06
C GLU A 87 12.78 9.08 12.19
N SER A 88 12.69 7.79 11.84
CA SER A 88 12.67 6.73 12.86
C SER A 88 13.24 5.40 12.40
N GLN A 89 14.08 4.79 13.24
CA GLN A 89 14.60 3.44 12.96
C GLN A 89 13.50 2.38 13.11
N ASN A 90 12.78 2.37 14.24
CA ASN A 90 11.68 1.46 14.47
C ASN A 90 10.42 2.22 14.91
N LEU A 91 9.41 2.21 14.05
CA LEU A 91 8.15 2.88 14.27
C LEU A 91 6.98 1.89 14.28
N ARG A 92 6.22 1.91 15.37
CA ARG A 92 4.95 1.19 15.49
C ARG A 92 3.82 2.14 15.85
N ILE A 93 2.77 2.15 15.04
CA ILE A 93 1.59 2.97 15.24
C ILE A 93 0.38 2.06 15.17
N SER A 94 -0.43 2.04 16.22
CA SER A 94 -1.72 1.33 16.18
C SER A 94 -2.67 2.05 15.23
N GLU A 95 -3.05 3.29 15.54
CA GLU A 95 -4.08 4.02 14.81
C GLU A 95 -3.68 5.48 14.61
N SER A 96 -4.00 6.03 13.44
CA SER A 96 -3.79 7.45 13.18
C SER A 96 -4.72 8.06 12.12
N GLN A 97 -5.20 9.27 12.38
CA GLN A 97 -6.03 9.99 11.40
C GLN A 97 -5.19 10.60 10.25
N ASN A 98 -4.13 11.33 10.60
CA ASN A 98 -3.24 11.95 9.62
C ASN A 98 -1.79 11.67 10.04
N LEU A 99 -1.06 10.96 9.19
CA LEU A 99 0.32 10.57 9.48
C LEU A 99 1.23 10.93 8.30
N ARG A 100 2.30 11.67 8.61
CA ARG A 100 3.38 11.96 7.68
C ARG A 100 4.70 11.47 8.27
N ILE A 101 5.41 10.70 7.46
CA ILE A 101 6.71 10.15 7.79
C ILE A 101 7.66 10.52 6.66
N SER A 102 8.78 11.17 6.97
CA SER A 102 9.80 11.40 5.94
C SER A 102 10.57 10.12 5.69
N GLU A 103 11.21 9.57 6.73
CA GLU A 103 12.07 8.40 6.59
C GLU A 103 11.85 7.39 7.72
N SER A 104 11.86 6.10 7.38
CA SER A 104 11.89 5.04 8.39
C SER A 104 12.55 3.75 7.92
N GLN A 105 13.31 3.09 8.80
CA GLN A 105 13.89 1.78 8.50
C GLN A 105 12.84 0.67 8.63
N ASN A 106 12.16 0.58 9.77
CA ASN A 106 11.14 -0.43 10.03
C ASN A 106 9.84 0.23 10.52
N LEU A 107 8.81 0.18 9.68
CA LEU A 107 7.53 0.80 9.94
C LEU A 107 6.41 -0.24 9.96
N ARG A 108 5.64 -0.24 11.05
CA ARG A 108 4.40 -1.00 11.18
C ARG A 108 3.26 -0.08 11.58
N ILE A 109 2.20 -0.10 10.77
CA ILE A 109 0.99 0.68 11.00
C ILE A 109 -0.18 -0.30 10.94
N SER A 110 -1.00 -0.37 11.99
CA SER A 110 -2.22 -1.17 11.91
C SER A 110 -3.24 -0.42 11.06
N GLU A 111 -3.60 0.80 11.43
CA GLU A 111 -4.65 1.55 10.75
C GLU A 111 -4.28 3.02 10.53
N SER A 112 -4.63 3.56 9.37
CA SER A 112 -4.54 5.00 9.11
C SER A 112 -5.55 5.53 8.10
N GLN A 113 -6.13 6.69 8.37
CA GLN A 113 -7.02 7.35 7.40
C GLN A 113 -6.23 8.03 6.28
N ASN A 114 -5.25 8.86 6.61
CA ASN A 114 -4.38 9.52 5.62
C ASN A 114 -2.92 9.33 5.97
N LEU A 115 -2.22 8.55 5.13
CA LEU A 115 -0.82 8.21 5.32
C LEU A 115 0.02 8.69 4.15
N ARG A 116 1.09 9.44 4.47
CA ARG A 116 2.14 9.82 3.52
C ARG A 116 3.49 9.40 4.05
N ILE A 117 4.22 8.66 3.23
CA ILE A 117 5.57 8.17 3.54
C ILE A 117 6.47 8.58 2.38
N SER A 118 7.58 9.25 2.68
CA SER A 118 8.54 9.63 1.63
C SER A 118 9.44 8.44 1.32
N GLU A 119 10.13 7.91 2.32
CA GLU A 119 11.01 6.76 2.16
C GLU A 119 10.82 5.74 3.29
N SER A 120 10.90 4.45 2.95
CA SER A 120 11.01 3.40 3.95
C SER A 120 11.74 2.14 3.48
N GLN A 121 12.49 1.49 4.36
CA GLN A 121 13.15 0.23 4.00
C GLN A 121 12.19 -0.95 4.13
N ASN A 122 11.53 -1.12 5.28
CA ASN A 122 10.55 -2.17 5.52
C ASN A 122 9.24 -1.59 6.04
N LEU A 123 8.19 -1.70 5.25
CA LEU A 123 6.87 -1.15 5.55
C LEU A 123 5.81 -2.25 5.57
N ARG A 124 5.07 -2.30 6.68
CA ARG A 124 3.87 -3.12 6.83
C ARG A 124 2.69 -2.25 7.26
N ILE A 125 1.62 -2.31 6.48
CA ILE A 125 0.38 -1.58 6.74
C ILE A 125 -0.75 -2.61 6.69
N SER A 126 -1.54 -2.71 7.76
CA SER A 126 -2.72 -3.59 7.72
C SER A 126 -3.84 -2.90 6.95
N GLU A 127 -4.22 -1.69 7.34
CA GLU A 127 -5.35 -0.98 6.73
C GLU A 127 -5.03 0.49 6.49
N SER A 128 -5.50 1.02 5.35
CA SER A 128 -5.45 2.46 5.10
C SER A 128 -6.52 2.97 4.13
N GLN A 129 -7.08 4.14 4.39
CA GLN A 129 -8.04 4.75 3.47
C GLN A 129 -7.31 5.47 2.30
N ASN A 130 -6.37 6.34 2.61
CA ASN A 130 -5.57 7.04 1.60
C ASN A 130 -4.08 6.90 1.90
N LEU A 131 -3.37 6.18 1.03
CA LEU A 131 -1.96 5.90 1.18
C LEU A 131 -1.14 6.43 0.00
N ARG A 132 -0.12 7.23 0.31
CA ARG A 132 0.89 7.68 -0.65
C ARG A 132 2.28 7.33 -0.16
N ILE A 133 3.02 6.62 -1.00
CA ILE A 133 4.39 6.20 -0.73
C ILE A 133 5.24 6.67 -1.91
N SER A 134 6.33 7.39 -1.63
CA SER A 134 7.25 7.81 -2.69
C SER A 134 8.21 6.67 -3.00
N GLU A 135 8.94 6.18 -2.01
CA GLU A 135 9.90 5.08 -2.18
C GLU A 135 9.78 4.03 -1.08
N SER A 136 9.93 2.76 -1.43
CA SER A 136 10.10 1.69 -0.45
C SER A 136 10.87 0.47 -0.95
N GLN A 137 11.75 -0.11 -0.12
CA GLN A 137 12.42 -1.36 -0.51
C GLN A 137 11.49 -2.57 -0.39
N ASN A 138 10.87 -2.78 0.78
CA ASN A 138 9.93 -3.88 1.01
C ASN A 138 8.61 -3.34 1.56
N LEU A 139 7.55 -3.49 0.78
CA LEU A 139 6.22 -3.01 1.10
C LEU A 139 5.21 -4.14 1.13
N ARG A 140 4.50 -4.26 2.27
CA ARG A 140 3.35 -5.16 2.43
C ARG A 140 2.14 -4.37 2.90
N ILE A 141 1.05 -4.47 2.16
CA ILE A 141 -0.22 -3.82 2.46
C ILE A 141 -1.30 -4.90 2.43
N SER A 142 -2.07 -5.03 3.52
CA SER A 142 -3.21 -5.95 3.51
C SER A 142 -4.38 -5.31 2.77
N GLU A 143 -4.83 -4.13 3.19
CA GLU A 143 -5.97 -3.45 2.58
C GLU A 143 -5.72 -1.95 2.38
N SER A 144 -6.16 -1.42 1.23
CA SER A 144 -6.23 0.03 1.03
C SER A 144 -7.31 0.48 0.06
N GLN A 145 -8.05 1.53 0.41
CA GLN A 145 -9.05 2.11 -0.50
C GLN A 145 -8.39 2.86 -1.67
N ASN A 146 -7.46 3.79 -1.37
CA ASN A 146 -6.73 4.55 -2.39
C ASN A 146 -5.22 4.48 -2.15
N LEU A 147 -4.51 3.78 -3.03
CA LEU A 147 -3.09 3.54 -2.94
C LEU A 147 -2.33 4.15 -4.13
N ARG A 148 -1.34 4.99 -3.83
CA ARG A 148 -0.37 5.51 -4.81
C ARG A 148 1.05 5.23 -4.36
N ILE A 149 1.81 4.55 -5.21
CA ILE A 149 3.20 4.19 -4.97
C ILE A 149 4.02 4.70 -6.16
N SER A 150 5.07 5.48 -5.89
CA SER A 150 5.93 5.96 -6.98
C SER A 150 6.97 4.89 -7.32
N GLU A 151 7.70 4.37 -6.33
CA GLU A 151 8.72 3.35 -6.53
C GLU A 151 8.71 2.30 -5.42
N SER A 152 8.91 1.03 -5.79
CA SER A 152 9.19 -0.03 -4.82
C SER A 152 10.00 -1.19 -5.40
N GLN A 153 10.96 -1.74 -4.64
CA GLN A 153 11.63 -2.98 -5.07
C GLN A 153 10.71 -4.20 -4.91
N ASN A 154 10.17 -4.44 -3.72
CA ASN A 154 9.32 -5.60 -3.43
C ASN A 154 7.97 -5.17 -2.88
N LEU A 155 6.94 -5.28 -3.70
CA LEU A 155 5.58 -4.87 -3.37
C LEU A 155 4.63 -6.06 -3.29
N ARG A 156 3.95 -6.20 -2.15
CA ARG A 156 2.85 -7.14 -1.95
C ARG A 156 1.61 -6.42 -1.44
N ILE A 157 0.51 -6.57 -2.16
CA ILE A 157 -0.78 -5.98 -1.82
C ILE A 157 -1.82 -7.09 -1.84
N SER A 158 -2.56 -7.28 -0.75
CA SER A 158 -3.66 -8.26 -0.76
C SER A 158 -4.88 -7.66 -1.45
N GLU A 159 -5.37 -6.51 -0.99
CA GLU A 159 -6.57 -5.88 -1.54
C GLU A 159 -6.42 -4.36 -1.71
N SER A 160 -6.93 -3.83 -2.82
CA SER A 160 -7.12 -2.38 -2.96
C SER A 160 -8.20 -1.95 -3.93
N GLN A 161 -9.05 -0.98 -3.58
CA GLN A 161 -10.02 -0.46 -4.54
C GLN A 161 -9.35 0.30 -5.69
N ASN A 162 -8.50 1.30 -5.40
CA ASN A 162 -7.83 2.11 -6.40
C ASN A 162 -6.31 2.07 -6.22
N LEU A 163 -5.62 1.37 -7.10
CA LEU A 163 -4.18 1.18 -7.05
C LEU A 163 -3.47 1.83 -8.24
N ARG A 164 -2.52 2.72 -7.94
CA ARG A 164 -1.59 3.31 -8.92
C ARG A 164 -0.15 3.06 -8.51
N ILE A 165 0.61 2.47 -9.41
CA ILE A 165 2.05 2.19 -9.23
C ILE A 165 2.80 2.78 -10.42
N SER A 166 3.77 3.64 -10.17
CA SER A 166 4.64 4.14 -11.25
C SER A 166 5.72 3.11 -11.59
N GLU A 167 6.49 2.65 -10.61
CA GLU A 167 7.58 1.69 -10.82
C GLU A 167 7.63 0.61 -9.73
N SER A 168 7.90 -0.63 -10.15
CA SER A 168 8.20 -1.72 -9.23
C SER A 168 9.13 -2.76 -9.84
N GLN A 169 10.02 -3.38 -9.05
CA GLN A 169 10.80 -4.52 -9.53
C GLN A 169 10.00 -5.83 -9.41
N ASN A 170 9.56 -6.18 -8.20
CA ASN A 170 8.78 -7.38 -7.91
C ASN A 170 7.42 -6.99 -7.35
N LEU A 171 6.35 -7.32 -8.07
CA LEU A 171 4.99 -6.94 -7.72
C LEU A 171 4.08 -8.16 -7.59
N ARG A 172 3.36 -8.25 -6.47
CA ARG A 172 2.26 -9.20 -6.25
C ARG A 172 1.03 -8.47 -5.75
N ILE A 173 -0.09 -8.66 -6.45
CA ILE A 173 -1.40 -8.10 -6.10
C ILE A 173 -2.41 -9.23 -6.15
N SER A 174 -3.10 -9.51 -5.04
CA SER A 174 -4.16 -10.54 -5.04
C SER A 174 -5.45 -10.00 -5.66
N GLU A 175 -5.94 -8.85 -5.20
CA GLU A 175 -7.18 -8.23 -5.67
C GLU A 175 -7.04 -6.71 -5.79
N SER A 176 -7.61 -6.14 -6.86
CA SER A 176 -7.79 -4.68 -6.94
C SER A 176 -8.83 -4.25 -7.95
N GLN A 177 -9.80 -3.40 -7.58
CA GLN A 177 -10.90 -2.93 -8.45
C GLN A 177 -10.48 -2.03 -9.62
N ASN A 178 -9.50 -1.16 -9.41
CA ASN A 178 -8.96 -0.27 -10.43
C ASN A 178 -7.44 -0.25 -10.33
N LEU A 179 -6.76 -0.90 -11.28
CA LEU A 179 -5.31 -1.03 -11.29
C LEU A 179 -4.68 -0.23 -12.45
N ARG A 180 -3.67 0.58 -12.12
CA ARG A 180 -2.77 1.20 -13.10
C ARG A 180 -1.31 0.99 -12.69
N ILE A 181 -0.53 0.40 -13.57
CA ILE A 181 0.91 0.20 -13.38
C ILE A 181 1.63 0.78 -14.60
N SER A 182 2.64 1.62 -14.39
CA SER A 182 3.40 2.20 -15.51
C SER A 182 4.59 1.33 -15.91
N LYS A 183 5.37 0.84 -14.93
CA LYS A 183 6.50 -0.08 -15.14
C LYS A 183 6.55 -1.15 -14.06
N SER A 184 6.76 -2.41 -14.48
CA SER A 184 7.07 -3.51 -13.57
C SER A 184 7.97 -4.54 -14.27
N GLN A 185 9.02 -5.02 -13.60
CA GLN A 185 9.92 -6.03 -14.17
C GLN A 185 9.37 -7.45 -13.98
N ASN A 186 8.89 -7.78 -12.78
CA ASN A 186 8.38 -9.09 -12.42
C ASN A 186 6.97 -8.99 -11.80
N LEU A 187 5.95 -9.38 -12.56
CA LEU A 187 4.57 -9.51 -12.09
C LEU A 187 4.32 -10.96 -11.62
N GLY A 188 3.97 -11.14 -10.35
CA GLY A 188 3.54 -12.44 -9.83
C GLY A 188 2.10 -12.81 -10.26
N PRO A 189 1.66 -14.06 -9.99
CA PRO A 189 0.33 -14.52 -10.37
C PRO A 189 -0.75 -13.64 -9.72
N ARG A 190 -1.69 -13.16 -10.55
CA ARG A 190 -2.83 -12.34 -10.19
C ARG A 190 -4.10 -13.20 -10.28
N ASN A 191 -5.04 -13.03 -9.34
CA ASN A 191 -6.39 -13.57 -9.49
C ASN A 191 -7.21 -12.58 -10.35
N PRO A 192 -7.77 -12.97 -11.50
CA PRO A 192 -8.62 -12.09 -12.33
C PRO A 192 -9.97 -11.90 -11.62
N ASP A 193 -10.59 -10.73 -11.48
CA ASP A 193 -10.84 -9.60 -12.38
C ASP A 193 -10.86 -8.29 -11.59
N PRO A 194 -10.33 -7.16 -12.13
CA PRO A 194 -11.16 -6.22 -12.90
C PRO A 194 -10.40 -5.29 -13.89
N LYS A 195 -11.18 -4.54 -14.68
CA LYS A 195 -10.84 -3.66 -15.83
C LYS A 195 -9.46 -2.99 -15.75
N ILE A 196 -8.49 -3.59 -16.43
CA ILE A 196 -7.17 -3.01 -16.68
C ILE A 196 -7.30 -1.98 -17.79
N ARG A 197 -6.95 -0.71 -17.54
CA ARG A 197 -6.70 0.27 -18.59
C ARG A 197 -5.21 0.62 -18.54
N ASN A 198 -4.42 -0.13 -19.29
CA ASN A 198 -3.04 0.22 -19.58
C ASN A 198 -3.04 1.32 -20.65
N PRO A 199 -2.52 2.53 -20.39
CA PRO A 199 -2.10 3.41 -21.46
C PRO A 199 -0.77 2.88 -22.01
N ASP A 200 -0.68 2.76 -23.33
CA ASP A 200 0.36 2.09 -24.11
C ASP A 200 1.80 2.24 -23.59
N THR A 201 2.48 1.11 -23.40
CA THR A 201 3.93 1.02 -23.64
C THR A 201 4.21 -0.27 -24.41
N GLY A 202 4.51 -0.11 -25.69
CA GLY A 202 4.99 -1.20 -26.54
C GLY A 202 6.36 -1.66 -26.07
N ILE A 203 6.41 -2.82 -25.43
CA ILE A 203 7.60 -3.67 -25.38
C ILE A 203 7.13 -5.05 -25.84
N ARG A 204 7.30 -5.33 -27.14
CA ARG A 204 7.26 -6.71 -27.65
C ARG A 204 8.47 -7.43 -27.07
N ASN A 205 8.27 -8.28 -26.07
CA ASN A 205 9.17 -9.40 -25.83
C ASN A 205 8.54 -10.65 -26.47
N PRO A 206 9.28 -11.40 -27.30
CA PRO A 206 8.77 -12.61 -27.92
C PRO A 206 8.61 -13.68 -26.83
N ASP A 207 7.42 -14.25 -26.72
CA ASP A 207 7.18 -15.42 -25.87
C ASP A 207 8.13 -16.58 -26.25
N PRO A 208 8.67 -17.34 -25.29
CA PRO A 208 9.29 -18.63 -25.56
C PRO A 208 8.17 -19.66 -25.80
N GLY A 209 7.41 -19.48 -26.87
CA GLY A 209 6.55 -20.52 -27.40
C GLY A 209 7.41 -21.61 -28.02
N ILE A 210 7.38 -22.82 -27.45
CA ILE A 210 7.93 -24.03 -28.06
C ILE A 210 7.25 -24.20 -29.43
N ARG A 211 7.96 -23.75 -30.48
CA ARG A 211 7.57 -23.97 -31.86
C ARG A 211 8.16 -25.30 -32.29
N ILE A 212 7.35 -26.35 -32.29
CA ILE A 212 7.67 -27.56 -33.05
C ILE A 212 7.59 -27.15 -34.53
N GLN A 213 8.74 -26.81 -35.12
CA GLN A 213 8.86 -26.62 -36.55
C GLN A 213 8.73 -28.00 -37.21
N LYS A 214 7.55 -28.32 -37.76
CA LYS A 214 7.50 -29.30 -38.84
C LYS A 214 8.21 -28.66 -40.04
N SER A 215 9.32 -29.29 -40.43
CA SER A 215 10.14 -28.94 -41.58
C SER A 215 9.29 -28.79 -42.83
N GLY A 216 9.39 -27.63 -43.48
CA GLY A 216 8.76 -27.37 -44.77
C GLY A 216 9.56 -26.30 -45.49
N PHE A 217 10.49 -26.74 -46.34
CA PHE A 217 11.25 -25.89 -47.25
C PHE A 217 10.29 -25.09 -48.14
N ARG A 218 10.48 -23.76 -48.20
CA ARG A 218 9.80 -22.90 -49.17
C ARG A 218 10.38 -23.18 -50.56
N ASN A 219 9.52 -23.54 -51.50
CA ASN A 219 9.70 -23.22 -52.92
C ASN A 219 8.58 -22.25 -53.34
N PRO A 220 8.86 -21.22 -54.15
CA PRO A 220 7.84 -20.34 -54.70
C PRO A 220 7.28 -20.99 -55.96
N ASP A 221 5.97 -21.15 -56.03
CA ASP A 221 5.13 -20.89 -57.21
C ASP A 221 3.75 -21.53 -57.05
N SER A 222 2.77 -20.88 -57.68
CA SER A 222 1.43 -21.36 -58.05
C SER A 222 0.32 -21.53 -56.99
N GLU A 223 -0.76 -20.78 -57.27
CA GLU A 223 -2.18 -21.16 -57.20
C GLU A 223 -3.02 -20.97 -55.91
N ILE A 224 -4.11 -20.24 -56.13
CA ILE A 224 -5.26 -19.99 -55.26
C ILE A 224 -6.06 -21.29 -55.06
N ARG A 225 -6.47 -21.61 -53.83
CA ARG A 225 -7.63 -22.51 -53.61
C ARG A 225 -8.37 -22.22 -52.31
N ILE A 226 -9.63 -21.82 -52.45
CA ILE A 226 -10.66 -21.73 -51.41
C ILE A 226 -11.14 -23.16 -51.08
N GLN A 227 -11.29 -23.52 -49.79
CA GLN A 227 -12.18 -24.61 -49.39
C GLN A 227 -13.01 -24.26 -48.15
N LYS A 228 -14.33 -24.39 -48.34
CA LYS A 228 -15.40 -24.36 -47.34
C LYS A 228 -15.37 -25.63 -46.48
N SER A 229 -15.80 -25.54 -45.22
CA SER A 229 -16.17 -26.71 -44.41
C SER A 229 -17.52 -26.49 -43.72
N GLY A 230 -18.57 -27.20 -44.19
CA GLY A 230 -19.75 -27.60 -43.39
C GLY A 230 -19.41 -28.87 -42.57
N PHE A 231 -20.21 -29.46 -41.68
CA PHE A 231 -21.65 -29.53 -41.39
C PHE A 231 -21.80 -29.92 -39.88
N ARG A 232 -22.93 -29.86 -39.15
CA ARG A 232 -24.19 -30.63 -39.29
C ARG A 232 -25.22 -30.26 -38.19
N ASN A 233 -26.52 -30.33 -38.52
CA ASN A 233 -27.72 -30.13 -37.67
C ASN A 233 -28.19 -31.43 -36.95
N PRO A 234 -29.17 -31.33 -36.03
CA PRO A 234 -30.48 -31.99 -36.25
C PRO A 234 -31.69 -31.10 -35.80
N GLU A 235 -32.63 -30.83 -36.71
CA GLU A 235 -34.01 -31.39 -36.80
C GLU A 235 -35.06 -30.79 -35.84
N SER A 236 -36.02 -30.04 -36.42
CA SER A 236 -37.45 -30.10 -36.09
C SER A 236 -38.26 -29.45 -37.21
N ASP A 237 -39.08 -30.26 -37.87
CA ASP A 237 -40.17 -29.93 -38.79
C ASP A 237 -41.33 -30.89 -38.41
N PRO A 238 -42.63 -30.58 -38.63
CA PRO A 238 -43.12 -30.15 -39.94
C PRO A 238 -44.25 -29.10 -39.94
N PHE A 239 -44.24 -28.24 -40.97
CA PHE A 239 -45.46 -27.65 -41.54
C PHE A 239 -45.69 -28.25 -42.93
N SER A 240 -46.84 -28.91 -43.14
CA SER A 240 -47.40 -29.09 -44.48
C SER A 240 -48.90 -29.38 -44.43
N GLY A 241 -49.70 -28.53 -45.08
CA GLY A 241 -51.10 -28.75 -45.42
C GLY A 241 -51.61 -27.63 -46.34
N PRO A 242 -52.08 -27.90 -47.57
CA PRO A 242 -52.32 -26.87 -48.58
C PRO A 242 -53.78 -26.36 -48.68
N LEU A 243 -53.89 -25.26 -49.43
CA LEU A 243 -55.05 -24.44 -49.86
C LEU A 243 -56.35 -25.17 -50.26
N SER A 244 -57.52 -24.61 -49.89
CA SER A 244 -58.64 -24.30 -50.83
C SER A 244 -59.87 -23.67 -50.13
N GLY A 245 -60.48 -22.64 -50.75
CA GLY A 245 -61.94 -22.58 -50.93
C GLY A 245 -62.82 -21.63 -50.08
N ALA A 246 -62.99 -20.39 -50.58
CA ALA A 246 -64.26 -19.65 -50.73
C ALA A 246 -65.13 -19.19 -49.50
N PRO A 247 -66.02 -18.17 -49.68
CA PRO A 247 -66.47 -17.24 -48.63
C PRO A 247 -67.97 -17.32 -48.28
N GLU A 248 -68.40 -16.72 -47.16
CA GLU A 248 -69.73 -16.08 -46.93
C GLU A 248 -69.80 -15.54 -45.48
N LYS A 249 -70.00 -14.22 -45.29
CA LYS A 249 -71.27 -13.52 -44.95
C LYS A 249 -71.91 -13.91 -43.61
N GLY A 250 -72.12 -12.90 -42.77
CA GLY A 250 -72.91 -12.95 -41.53
C GLY A 250 -72.39 -11.96 -40.51
#